data_AF-A0A0G4FRG8-F1
#
_entry.id   AF-A0A0G4FRG8-F1
#
_cell.length_a   1.000
_cell.length_b   1.000
_cell.length_c   1.000
_cell.angle_alpha   90.00
_cell.angle_beta   90.00
_cell.angle_gamma   90.00
#
_symmetry.space_group_name_H-M   'P 1'
#
loop_
_entity.id
_entity.type
_entity.pdbx_description
1 polymer ?
#
loop_
_entity_poly.entity_id
_entity_poly.type
_entity_poly.pdbx_seq_one_letter_code
_entity_poly.pdbx_strand_id
1 'polypeptide(L)'
;MSKRPHEGGSEVLNDLADASAESVTKGEKMKRSGGIETKVKEQPAEAEPPQEESSKKKQKKEKLKLVRCRGTTKYGVRCGFSSLSVNGAADPLRNGSYHCHNHTAQKGDKNDVDTELSSSSSDEEDDDSEKKREEDPEVARRREQLIRQKTALEAISENRLVRCHGTNRFGERCGLTNHSVTAGADPLRAGERFCRYHQK
;
A
#
# COMPACT_ATOMS: atom_id res chain seq x y z
N MET A 1 -42.82 35.28 -11.24
CA MET A 1 -42.98 34.05 -12.05
C MET A 1 -42.15 34.22 -13.32
N SER A 2 -40.91 33.74 -13.31
CA SER A 2 -39.98 33.92 -14.43
C SER A 2 -39.62 32.55 -14.99
N LYS A 3 -40.24 32.20 -16.12
CA LYS A 3 -39.94 31.03 -16.93
C LYS A 3 -38.60 31.26 -17.63
N ARG A 4 -37.62 30.36 -17.46
CA ARG A 4 -36.46 30.27 -18.36
C ARG A 4 -36.68 29.11 -19.34
N PRO A 5 -36.36 29.28 -20.64
CA PRO A 5 -36.55 28.27 -21.67
C PRO A 5 -35.48 27.18 -21.60
N HIS A 6 -35.84 26.07 -22.21
CA HIS A 6 -35.19 24.77 -22.22
C HIS A 6 -34.76 24.51 -23.66
N GLU A 7 -33.48 24.65 -23.98
CA GLU A 7 -32.84 24.30 -25.27
C GLU A 7 -31.37 24.01 -24.94
N GLY A 8 -30.67 22.98 -25.41
CA GLY A 8 -30.93 21.94 -26.41
C GLY A 8 -29.57 21.32 -26.77
N GLY A 9 -29.56 20.05 -27.20
CA GLY A 9 -28.44 19.39 -27.88
C GLY A 9 -27.23 19.03 -26.99
N SER A 10 -26.50 17.94 -27.20
CA SER A 10 -26.39 17.10 -28.37
C SER A 10 -25.94 15.70 -27.94
N GLU A 11 -26.58 14.72 -28.55
CA GLU A 11 -26.26 13.31 -28.51
C GLU A 11 -24.86 13.09 -29.09
N VAL A 12 -23.99 12.43 -28.33
CA VAL A 12 -22.83 11.71 -28.90
C VAL A 12 -22.91 10.27 -28.42
N LEU A 13 -23.63 9.51 -29.24
CA LEU A 13 -23.55 8.06 -29.32
C LEU A 13 -22.13 7.70 -29.73
N ASN A 14 -21.35 7.11 -28.81
CA ASN A 14 -20.17 6.34 -29.18
C ASN A 14 -20.51 4.87 -29.05
N ASP A 15 -21.00 4.32 -30.16
CA ASP A 15 -20.90 2.92 -30.52
C ASP A 15 -19.42 2.53 -30.60
N LEU A 16 -18.91 1.78 -29.61
CA LEU A 16 -17.77 0.90 -29.83
C LEU A 16 -18.18 -0.54 -29.57
N ALA A 17 -18.28 -1.23 -30.69
CA ALA A 17 -18.63 -2.62 -30.85
C ALA A 17 -17.64 -3.57 -30.17
N ASP A 18 -18.25 -4.59 -29.56
CA ASP A 18 -18.05 -6.00 -29.89
C ASP A 18 -16.62 -6.46 -30.26
N ALA A 19 -15.98 -7.13 -29.31
CA ALA A 19 -15.02 -8.20 -29.60
C ALA A 19 -15.26 -9.35 -28.62
N SER A 20 -16.22 -10.17 -28.99
CA SER A 20 -16.43 -11.53 -28.51
C SER A 20 -15.34 -12.47 -29.04
N ALA A 21 -14.67 -13.23 -28.15
CA ALA A 21 -14.02 -14.53 -28.45
C ALA A 21 -13.57 -15.16 -27.12
N GLU A 22 -14.35 -16.08 -26.55
CA GLU A 22 -14.21 -17.53 -26.71
C GLU A 22 -12.93 -18.12 -26.10
N SER A 23 -13.10 -18.88 -25.00
CA SER A 23 -12.72 -20.31 -24.87
C SER A 23 -11.42 -20.46 -24.06
N VAL A 24 -11.10 -21.48 -23.26
CA VAL A 24 -11.50 -22.88 -23.12
C VAL A 24 -11.34 -23.25 -21.65
N THR A 25 -12.36 -23.83 -21.04
CA THR A 25 -12.22 -24.57 -19.77
C THR A 25 -11.69 -25.97 -20.06
N LYS A 26 -10.43 -26.25 -19.71
CA LYS A 26 -9.96 -27.63 -19.52
C LYS A 26 -9.75 -27.87 -18.03
N GLY A 27 -10.62 -28.71 -17.49
CA GLY A 27 -10.46 -29.26 -16.16
C GLY A 27 -9.25 -30.18 -16.10
N GLU A 28 -8.53 -30.14 -14.98
CA GLU A 28 -7.65 -31.24 -14.63
C GLU A 28 -7.89 -31.66 -13.18
N LYS A 29 -8.17 -32.95 -13.08
CA LYS A 29 -8.67 -33.69 -11.94
C LYS A 29 -7.47 -34.19 -11.13
N MET A 30 -7.02 -33.42 -10.13
CA MET A 30 -6.03 -33.92 -9.19
C MET A 30 -6.70 -34.60 -8.00
N LYS A 31 -6.81 -35.93 -8.11
CA LYS A 31 -6.92 -36.83 -6.96
C LYS A 31 -5.56 -36.86 -6.25
N ARG A 32 -5.48 -36.44 -4.99
CA ARG A 32 -4.42 -36.88 -4.08
C ARG A 32 -5.05 -37.33 -2.76
N SER A 33 -5.40 -38.60 -2.75
CA SER A 33 -5.46 -39.44 -1.56
C SER A 33 -4.04 -39.66 -1.05
N GLY A 34 -3.81 -39.47 0.25
CA GLY A 34 -2.52 -39.75 0.88
C GLY A 34 -2.50 -39.30 2.32
N GLY A 35 -3.20 -40.04 3.19
CA GLY A 35 -2.91 -40.00 4.61
C GLY A 35 -1.57 -40.69 4.86
N ILE A 36 -0.77 -40.12 5.76
CA ILE A 36 0.18 -40.86 6.58
C ILE A 36 0.21 -40.18 7.96
N GLU A 37 -0.31 -40.92 8.93
CA GLU A 37 0.00 -40.76 10.34
C GLU A 37 1.50 -41.03 10.55
N THR A 38 2.17 -40.22 11.37
CA THR A 38 3.32 -40.65 12.19
C THR A 38 3.62 -39.52 13.18
N LYS A 39 3.29 -39.72 14.46
CA LYS A 39 4.08 -40.38 15.51
C LYS A 39 4.85 -39.35 16.34
N VAL A 40 4.18 -38.95 17.43
CA VAL A 40 4.78 -38.38 18.63
C VAL A 40 5.87 -39.34 19.13
N LYS A 41 7.10 -38.85 19.30
CA LYS A 41 8.05 -39.46 20.25
C LYS A 41 9.10 -38.45 20.74
N GLU A 42 8.95 -38.14 22.02
CA GLU A 42 9.94 -37.87 23.09
C GLU A 42 11.26 -37.14 22.79
N GLN A 43 11.47 -36.11 23.62
CA GLN A 43 12.72 -35.46 23.97
C GLN A 43 13.76 -36.45 24.56
N PRO A 44 15.04 -36.06 24.53
CA PRO A 44 15.87 -36.18 25.73
C PRO A 44 16.67 -34.92 26.07
N ALA A 45 17.15 -34.96 27.31
CA ALA A 45 17.65 -33.92 28.18
C ALA A 45 19.08 -33.38 27.89
N GLU A 46 19.27 -32.15 28.35
CA GLU A 46 20.43 -31.56 29.08
C GLU A 46 21.88 -31.90 28.67
N ALA A 47 22.66 -30.84 28.39
CA ALA A 47 24.07 -30.73 28.81
C ALA A 47 24.48 -29.24 28.93
N GLU A 48 25.12 -28.92 30.05
CA GLU A 48 25.47 -27.58 30.55
C GLU A 48 26.62 -26.85 29.81
N PRO A 49 26.72 -25.51 29.96
CA PRO A 49 27.58 -24.64 29.16
C PRO A 49 28.99 -24.46 29.73
N PRO A 50 30.03 -24.29 28.88
CA PRO A 50 31.31 -23.78 29.33
C PRO A 50 31.25 -22.26 29.57
N GLN A 51 31.66 -21.88 30.78
CA GLN A 51 31.82 -20.52 31.25
C GLN A 51 33.02 -19.87 30.56
N GLU A 52 32.85 -18.64 30.04
CA GLU A 52 33.97 -17.81 29.64
C GLU A 52 33.96 -16.50 30.44
N GLU A 53 35.12 -16.23 31.01
CA GLU A 53 35.34 -15.35 32.14
C GLU A 53 35.27 -13.87 31.78
N SER A 54 34.49 -13.17 32.61
CA SER A 54 34.68 -11.81 33.10
C SER A 54 35.89 -11.01 32.60
N SER A 55 35.61 -10.00 31.77
CA SER A 55 36.37 -8.74 31.76
C SER A 55 35.52 -7.61 32.29
N LYS A 56 35.62 -7.38 33.61
CA LYS A 56 35.04 -6.24 34.34
C LYS A 56 35.71 -4.93 33.91
N LYS A 57 35.30 -4.36 32.77
CA LYS A 57 35.52 -2.93 32.51
C LYS A 57 34.40 -2.15 33.20
N LYS A 58 34.76 -1.32 34.19
CA LYS A 58 33.93 -0.24 34.73
C LYS A 58 33.51 0.67 33.57
N GLN A 59 32.45 0.31 32.86
CA GLN A 59 31.83 1.16 31.86
C GLN A 59 31.13 2.27 32.63
N LYS A 60 31.80 3.44 32.67
CA LYS A 60 31.21 4.71 33.04
C LYS A 60 29.85 4.77 32.34
N LYS A 61 28.77 4.74 33.12
CA LYS A 61 27.38 4.62 32.64
C LYS A 61 26.99 5.94 31.98
N GLU A 62 27.59 6.25 30.83
CA GLU A 62 27.11 7.29 29.95
C GLU A 62 25.70 6.89 29.55
N LYS A 63 24.74 7.74 29.93
CA LYS A 63 23.32 7.55 29.62
C LYS A 63 23.19 7.61 28.09
N LEU A 64 23.31 6.46 27.44
CA LEU A 64 23.15 6.32 25.99
C LEU A 64 21.78 6.88 25.62
N LYS A 65 21.78 7.95 24.85
CA LYS A 65 20.56 8.63 24.42
C LYS A 65 19.80 7.70 23.46
N LEU A 66 18.55 7.41 23.79
CA LEU A 66 17.68 6.61 22.94
C LEU A 66 17.33 7.40 21.67
N VAL A 67 17.72 6.89 20.51
CA VAL A 67 17.43 7.51 19.21
C VAL A 67 16.33 6.71 18.51
N ARG A 68 15.29 7.39 18.03
CA ARG A 68 14.16 6.80 17.30
C ARG A 68 14.19 7.22 15.83
N CYS A 69 13.74 6.33 14.93
CA CYS A 69 13.63 6.66 13.52
C CYS A 69 12.61 7.77 13.29
N ARG A 70 12.99 8.82 12.56
CA ARG A 70 12.12 9.95 12.22
C ARG A 70 11.26 9.73 10.98
N GLY A 71 11.49 8.66 10.23
CA GLY A 71 10.75 8.37 9.02
C GLY A 71 9.28 8.04 9.28
N THR A 72 8.42 8.37 8.32
CA THR A 72 7.05 7.90 8.27
C THR A 72 6.97 6.71 7.33
N THR A 73 6.23 5.69 7.78
CA THR A 73 5.87 4.57 6.92
C THR A 73 5.03 5.05 5.74
N LYS A 74 4.94 4.22 4.72
CA LYS A 74 4.13 4.49 3.52
C LYS A 74 2.65 4.77 3.78
N TYR A 75 2.12 4.44 4.96
CA TYR A 75 0.74 4.73 5.36
C TYR A 75 0.63 6.05 6.15
N GLY A 76 1.67 6.88 6.15
CA GLY A 76 1.72 8.14 6.90
C GLY A 76 1.96 7.98 8.40
N VAL A 77 2.04 6.75 8.92
CA VAL A 77 2.27 6.50 10.35
C VAL A 77 3.77 6.55 10.68
N ARG A 78 4.14 7.14 11.82
CA ARG A 78 5.55 7.20 12.26
C ARG A 78 6.17 5.83 12.47
N CYS A 79 7.45 5.70 12.08
CA CYS A 79 8.22 4.49 12.28
C CYS A 79 8.46 4.20 13.78
N GLY A 80 8.21 2.96 14.20
CA GLY A 80 8.44 2.52 15.58
C GLY A 80 9.88 2.10 15.92
N PHE A 81 10.81 2.13 14.96
CA PHE A 81 12.17 1.62 15.18
C PHE A 81 13.00 2.56 16.06
N SER A 82 13.83 1.97 16.94
CA SER A 82 14.75 2.70 17.82
C SER A 82 16.13 2.04 17.88
N SER A 83 17.14 2.75 18.40
CA SER A 83 18.49 2.22 18.57
C SER A 83 18.56 0.98 19.48
N LEU A 84 17.56 0.74 20.32
CA LEU A 84 17.46 -0.46 21.16
C LEU A 84 16.82 -1.66 20.45
N SER A 85 16.21 -1.47 19.28
CA SER A 85 15.60 -2.56 18.53
C SER A 85 16.69 -3.52 18.06
N VAL A 86 16.62 -4.81 18.45
CA VAL A 86 17.66 -5.82 18.18
C VAL A 86 17.90 -6.12 16.70
N ASN A 87 16.95 -5.80 15.83
CA ASN A 87 17.02 -6.05 14.40
C ASN A 87 18.10 -5.19 13.71
N GLY A 88 18.89 -5.78 12.81
CA GLY A 88 19.97 -5.11 12.07
C GLY A 88 19.50 -3.89 11.25
N ALA A 89 18.21 -3.79 10.94
CA ALA A 89 17.66 -2.58 10.33
C ALA A 89 17.82 -1.31 11.20
N ALA A 90 18.03 -1.45 12.51
CA ALA A 90 18.27 -0.35 13.43
C ALA A 90 19.75 0.04 13.57
N ASP A 91 20.67 -0.67 12.90
CA ASP A 91 22.11 -0.43 13.00
C ASP A 91 22.50 1.02 12.67
N PRO A 92 21.92 1.70 11.65
CA PRO A 92 22.20 3.11 11.41
C PRO A 92 21.82 4.00 12.59
N LEU A 93 20.71 3.71 13.29
CA LEU A 93 20.28 4.49 14.45
C LEU A 93 21.23 4.33 15.63
N ARG A 94 21.86 3.16 15.75
CA ARG A 94 22.89 2.90 16.76
C ARG A 94 24.19 3.63 16.41
N ASN A 95 24.47 3.78 15.12
CA ASN A 95 25.59 4.56 14.60
C ASN A 95 25.32 6.08 14.52
N GLY A 96 24.19 6.55 15.09
CA GLY A 96 23.86 7.98 15.19
C GLY A 96 23.03 8.57 14.04
N SER A 97 22.55 7.76 13.09
CA SER A 97 21.61 8.21 12.06
C SER A 97 20.21 8.49 12.64
N TYR A 98 19.45 9.34 11.97
CA TYR A 98 18.03 9.64 12.31
C TYR A 98 17.02 8.71 11.64
N HIS A 99 17.46 7.88 10.69
CA HIS A 99 16.62 6.97 9.94
C HIS A 99 17.15 5.54 10.05
N CYS A 100 16.27 4.55 10.19
CA CYS A 100 16.65 3.15 10.11
C CYS A 100 16.91 2.75 8.66
N HIS A 101 17.48 1.57 8.41
CA HIS A 101 17.75 1.13 7.03
C HIS A 101 16.52 1.14 6.13
N ASN A 102 15.33 0.97 6.71
CA ASN A 102 14.08 1.02 5.97
C ASN A 102 13.68 2.46 5.55
N HIS A 103 14.30 3.49 6.14
CA HIS A 103 14.01 4.91 5.89
C HIS A 103 15.24 5.77 5.55
N THR A 104 16.45 5.22 5.49
CA THR A 104 17.67 5.97 5.12
C THR A 104 17.76 6.30 3.64
N ALA A 105 16.90 5.72 2.80
CA ALA A 105 17.04 5.72 1.35
C ALA A 105 16.14 6.72 0.61
N GLN A 106 15.59 7.74 1.28
CA GLN A 106 15.00 8.88 0.58
C GLN A 106 16.00 10.04 0.53
N LYS A 107 16.79 10.06 -0.55
CA LYS A 107 17.55 11.23 -0.94
C LYS A 107 16.57 12.35 -1.27
N GLY A 108 16.42 13.28 -0.32
CA GLY A 108 16.18 14.69 -0.59
C GLY A 108 14.89 15.06 -1.31
N ASP A 109 13.76 14.97 -0.62
CA ASP A 109 12.63 15.85 -0.92
C ASP A 109 12.95 17.25 -0.37
N LYS A 110 13.53 18.08 -1.23
CA LYS A 110 13.44 19.54 -1.12
C LYS A 110 11.99 19.90 -1.41
N ASN A 111 11.20 20.25 -0.40
CA ASN A 111 9.99 21.02 -0.59
C ASN A 111 9.83 21.95 0.63
N ASP A 112 10.66 22.99 0.64
CA ASP A 112 10.30 24.29 1.21
C ASP A 112 9.16 24.83 0.34
N VAL A 113 7.93 24.80 0.83
CA VAL A 113 6.85 25.63 0.29
C VAL A 113 6.09 26.22 1.48
N ASP A 114 6.64 27.32 1.98
CA ASP A 114 5.88 28.36 2.67
C ASP A 114 4.73 28.81 1.76
N THR A 115 3.49 28.53 2.17
CA THR A 115 2.29 29.18 1.63
C THR A 115 1.74 30.07 2.72
N GLU A 116 2.40 31.20 2.94
CA GLU A 116 1.89 32.31 3.70
C GLU A 116 0.92 33.08 2.79
N LEU A 117 -0.37 33.06 3.14
CA LEU A 117 -1.40 33.92 2.54
C LEU A 117 -1.30 35.32 3.17
N SER A 118 -0.83 36.29 2.40
CA SER A 118 -1.04 37.71 2.66
C SER A 118 -1.72 38.35 1.46
N SER A 119 -2.95 38.79 1.68
CA SER A 119 -3.73 39.60 0.73
C SER A 119 -3.28 41.05 0.82
N SER A 120 -2.65 41.56 -0.23
CA SER A 120 -2.43 42.98 -0.46
C SER A 120 -2.78 43.31 -1.92
N SER A 121 -3.85 44.08 -2.09
CA SER A 121 -4.29 44.63 -3.37
C SER A 121 -3.48 45.87 -3.71
N SER A 122 -2.64 45.77 -4.73
CA SER A 122 -2.05 46.90 -5.44
C SER A 122 -2.24 46.64 -6.92
N ASP A 123 -3.03 47.50 -7.57
CA ASP A 123 -3.16 47.61 -9.02
C ASP A 123 -1.79 48.01 -9.61
N GLU A 124 -1.02 47.02 -10.05
CA GLU A 124 0.17 47.19 -10.89
C GLU A 124 -0.12 46.46 -12.20
N GLU A 125 -0.07 47.18 -13.33
CA GLU A 125 -0.15 46.57 -14.65
C GLU A 125 1.19 45.86 -14.94
N ASP A 126 1.29 44.60 -14.51
CA ASP A 126 2.44 43.74 -14.73
C ASP A 126 2.45 43.21 -16.18
N ASP A 127 3.50 43.59 -16.90
CA ASP A 127 3.89 43.15 -18.22
C ASP A 127 3.89 41.60 -18.30
N ASP A 128 2.89 41.06 -19.01
CA ASP A 128 2.58 39.65 -19.26
C ASP A 128 3.62 39.01 -20.20
N SER A 129 4.88 39.05 -19.77
CA SER A 129 5.96 38.31 -20.37
C SER A 129 5.97 36.90 -19.74
N GLU A 130 4.90 36.13 -19.98
CA GLU A 130 4.82 34.68 -19.70
C GLU A 130 5.92 33.94 -20.47
N LYS A 131 7.13 34.00 -19.93
CA LYS A 131 8.27 33.23 -20.39
C LYS A 131 7.99 31.78 -20.03
N LYS A 132 7.28 31.08 -20.92
CA LYS A 132 7.07 29.63 -20.93
C LYS A 132 8.42 28.97 -20.66
N ARG A 133 8.64 28.55 -19.42
CA ARG A 133 9.78 27.71 -19.08
C ARG A 133 9.53 26.40 -19.78
N GLU A 134 10.23 26.21 -20.89
CA GLU A 134 10.24 24.97 -21.63
C GLU A 134 10.67 23.85 -20.68
N GLU A 135 9.73 22.98 -20.30
CA GLU A 135 9.99 21.85 -19.43
C GLU A 135 10.92 20.88 -20.17
N ASP A 136 11.97 20.41 -19.49
CA ASP A 136 12.91 19.46 -20.08
C ASP A 136 12.16 18.21 -20.58
N PRO A 137 12.32 17.80 -21.85
CA PRO A 137 11.60 16.66 -22.43
C PRO A 137 11.89 15.33 -21.70
N GLU A 138 13.00 15.21 -20.98
CA GLU A 138 13.27 14.04 -20.14
C GLU A 138 12.36 13.99 -18.92
N VAL A 139 12.12 15.12 -18.27
CA VAL A 139 11.21 15.22 -17.11
C VAL A 139 9.78 14.89 -17.53
N ALA A 140 9.34 15.42 -18.68
CA ALA A 140 8.03 15.12 -19.25
C ALA A 140 7.85 13.61 -19.53
N ARG A 141 8.83 12.96 -20.17
CA ARG A 141 8.80 11.51 -20.43
C ARG A 141 8.76 10.69 -19.14
N ARG A 142 9.53 11.08 -18.13
CA ARG A 142 9.55 10.40 -16.82
C ARG A 142 8.20 10.52 -16.11
N ARG A 143 7.58 11.70 -16.14
CA ARG A 143 6.24 11.93 -15.58
C ARG A 143 5.21 11.06 -16.27
N GLU A 144 5.24 10.96 -17.60
CA GLU A 144 4.32 10.11 -18.36
C GLU A 144 4.48 8.62 -18.02
N GLN A 145 5.72 8.13 -17.91
CA GLN A 145 5.99 6.76 -17.48
C GLN A 145 5.43 6.45 -16.09
N LEU A 146 5.57 7.37 -15.14
CA LEU A 146 5.00 7.21 -13.79
C LEU A 146 3.47 7.16 -13.81
N ILE A 147 2.83 7.99 -14.64
CA ILE A 147 1.38 7.95 -14.82
C ILE A 147 0.96 6.58 -15.34
N ARG A 148 1.62 6.06 -16.39
CA ARG A 148 1.33 4.72 -16.95
C ARG A 148 1.53 3.60 -15.94
N GLN A 149 2.57 3.66 -15.11
CA GLN A 149 2.81 2.67 -14.06
C GLN A 149 1.73 2.72 -12.98
N LYS A 150 1.35 3.93 -12.55
CA LYS A 150 0.32 4.11 -11.52
C LYS A 150 -1.02 3.56 -11.99
N THR A 151 -1.45 3.90 -13.20
CA THR A 151 -2.72 3.42 -13.75
C THR A 151 -2.72 1.91 -13.95
N ALA A 152 -1.60 1.31 -14.38
CA ALA A 152 -1.48 -0.14 -14.49
C ALA A 152 -1.63 -0.85 -13.13
N LEU A 153 -1.07 -0.28 -12.06
CA LEU A 153 -1.22 -0.83 -10.71
C LEU A 153 -2.64 -0.66 -10.17
N GLU A 154 -3.29 0.47 -10.44
CA GLU A 154 -4.70 0.69 -10.10
C GLU A 154 -5.59 -0.34 -10.80
N ALA A 155 -5.40 -0.60 -12.09
CA ALA A 155 -6.13 -1.63 -12.83
C ALA A 155 -5.93 -3.05 -12.26
N ILE A 156 -4.71 -3.41 -11.85
CA ILE A 156 -4.44 -4.70 -11.19
C ILE A 156 -5.16 -4.77 -9.84
N SER A 157 -5.20 -3.66 -9.10
CA SER A 157 -5.85 -3.60 -7.78
C SER A 157 -7.38 -3.71 -7.88
N GLU A 158 -7.97 -3.11 -8.91
CA GLU A 158 -9.41 -3.19 -9.21
C GLU A 158 -9.82 -4.60 -9.64
N ASN A 159 -8.90 -5.36 -10.25
CA ASN A 159 -9.13 -6.74 -10.65
C ASN A 159 -8.82 -7.77 -9.54
N ARG A 160 -8.65 -7.31 -8.29
CA ARG A 160 -8.41 -8.22 -7.17
C ARG A 160 -9.72 -8.92 -6.80
N LEU A 161 -9.78 -10.23 -7.05
CA LEU A 161 -10.92 -11.06 -6.68
C LEU A 161 -11.07 -11.11 -5.14
N VAL A 162 -12.06 -10.39 -4.61
CA VAL A 162 -12.40 -10.37 -3.19
C VAL A 162 -13.43 -11.46 -2.91
N ARG A 163 -13.16 -12.33 -1.93
CA ARG A 163 -14.06 -13.41 -1.48
C ARG A 163 -14.65 -13.07 -0.12
N CYS A 164 -15.91 -13.42 0.08
CA CYS A 164 -16.56 -13.32 1.39
C CYS A 164 -15.82 -14.16 2.45
N HIS A 165 -15.54 -13.55 3.61
CA HIS A 165 -14.91 -14.22 4.75
C HIS A 165 -15.86 -15.07 5.61
N GLY A 166 -17.17 -14.95 5.39
CA GLY A 166 -18.18 -15.72 6.12
C GLY A 166 -18.12 -17.23 5.84
N THR A 167 -18.63 -18.01 6.79
CA THR A 167 -18.81 -19.46 6.67
C THR A 167 -20.29 -19.82 6.63
N ASN A 168 -20.65 -20.80 5.81
CA ASN A 168 -22.02 -21.31 5.74
C ASN A 168 -22.37 -22.14 7.00
N ARG A 169 -23.63 -22.57 7.11
CA ARG A 169 -24.12 -23.41 8.23
C ARG A 169 -23.41 -24.76 8.37
N PHE A 170 -22.68 -25.19 7.35
CA PHE A 170 -21.89 -26.41 7.33
C PHE A 170 -20.40 -26.17 7.66
N GLY A 171 -20.01 -24.93 7.94
CA GLY A 171 -18.63 -24.54 8.26
C GLY A 171 -17.73 -24.30 7.05
N GLU A 172 -18.25 -24.40 5.83
CA GLU A 172 -17.47 -24.13 4.61
C GLU A 172 -17.41 -22.63 4.31
N ARG A 173 -16.34 -22.18 3.64
CA ARG A 173 -16.21 -20.78 3.25
C ARG A 173 -17.26 -20.39 2.21
N CYS A 174 -17.81 -19.19 2.35
CA CYS A 174 -18.72 -18.62 1.37
C CYS A 174 -18.05 -18.47 0.00
N GLY A 175 -18.68 -18.97 -1.05
CA GLY A 175 -18.18 -18.88 -2.43
C GLY A 175 -18.43 -17.54 -3.14
N LEU A 176 -19.14 -16.59 -2.51
CA LEU A 176 -19.45 -15.30 -3.11
C LEU A 176 -18.18 -14.44 -3.26
N THR A 177 -18.06 -13.82 -4.44
CA THR A 177 -16.98 -12.92 -4.83
C THR A 177 -17.51 -11.53 -5.23
N ASN A 178 -16.66 -10.51 -5.29
CA ASN A 178 -17.01 -9.20 -5.85
C ASN A 178 -17.47 -9.26 -7.33
N HIS A 179 -17.02 -10.24 -8.11
CA HIS A 179 -17.46 -10.46 -9.49
C HIS A 179 -18.77 -11.27 -9.62
N SER A 180 -19.34 -11.74 -8.51
CA SER A 180 -20.61 -12.46 -8.56
C SER A 180 -21.74 -11.51 -8.95
N VAL A 181 -22.55 -11.88 -9.95
CA VAL A 181 -23.63 -11.03 -10.50
C VAL A 181 -24.78 -10.79 -9.49
N THR A 182 -24.83 -11.57 -8.41
CA THR A 182 -25.92 -11.49 -7.43
C THR A 182 -25.86 -10.22 -6.57
N ALA A 183 -27.02 -9.68 -6.20
CA ALA A 183 -27.14 -8.53 -5.29
C ALA A 183 -26.53 -8.80 -3.90
N GLY A 184 -26.38 -10.07 -3.51
CA GLY A 184 -25.69 -10.45 -2.26
C GLY A 184 -24.21 -10.07 -2.24
N ALA A 185 -23.59 -9.83 -3.40
CA ALA A 185 -22.19 -9.43 -3.54
C ALA A 185 -21.96 -7.92 -3.53
N ASP A 186 -22.99 -7.07 -3.46
CA ASP A 186 -22.85 -5.60 -3.43
C ASP A 186 -21.85 -5.11 -2.37
N PRO A 187 -21.89 -5.61 -1.11
CA PRO A 187 -20.89 -5.20 -0.12
C PRO A 187 -19.46 -5.56 -0.51
N LEU A 188 -19.24 -6.71 -1.15
CA LEU A 188 -17.91 -7.14 -1.59
C LEU A 188 -17.40 -6.24 -2.73
N ARG A 189 -18.28 -5.79 -3.63
CA ARG A 189 -17.95 -4.77 -4.65
C ARG A 189 -17.59 -3.43 -4.02
N ALA A 190 -18.23 -3.07 -2.92
CA ALA A 190 -17.91 -1.88 -2.13
C ALA A 190 -16.63 -2.03 -1.27
N GLY A 191 -15.94 -3.17 -1.33
CA GLY A 191 -14.71 -3.44 -0.59
C GLY A 191 -14.90 -4.02 0.81
N GLU A 192 -16.11 -4.41 1.18
CA GLU A 192 -16.37 -5.09 2.46
C GLU A 192 -15.86 -6.53 2.48
N ARG A 193 -15.71 -7.07 3.70
CA ARG A 193 -15.19 -8.43 3.93
C ARG A 193 -16.26 -9.53 3.89
N PHE A 194 -17.53 -9.17 4.05
CA PHE A 194 -18.64 -10.10 4.15
C PHE A 194 -19.71 -9.77 3.11
N CYS A 195 -20.34 -10.79 2.53
CA CYS A 195 -21.49 -10.59 1.65
C CYS A 195 -22.74 -10.26 2.47
N ARG A 196 -23.82 -9.86 1.79
CA ARG A 196 -25.09 -9.47 2.45
C ARG A 196 -25.70 -10.58 3.31
N TYR A 197 -25.41 -11.85 3.02
CA TYR A 197 -25.87 -13.00 3.81
C TYR A 197 -25.06 -13.23 5.10
N HIS A 198 -23.86 -12.63 5.21
CA HIS A 198 -22.96 -12.77 6.36
C HIS A 198 -22.68 -11.43 7.08
N GLN A 199 -23.26 -10.32 6.63
CA GLN A 199 -23.38 -9.10 7.42
C GLN A 199 -24.41 -9.34 8.51
N LYS A 200 -23.97 -9.64 9.74
CA LYS A 200 -24.80 -9.69 10.94
C LYS A 200 -24.29 -8.66 11.94
#